data_AF-A0A955DCR0-F1
#
_entry.id   AF-A0A955DCR0-F1
#
_cell.length_a   1.000
_cell.length_b   1.000
_cell.length_c   1.000
_cell.angle_alpha   90.00
_cell.angle_beta   90.00
_cell.angle_gamma   90.00
#
_symmetry.space_group_name_H-M   'P 1'
#
loop_
_entity.id
_entity.type
_entity.pdbx_description
1 polymer ?
#
loop_
_entity_poly.entity_id
_entity_poly.type
_entity_poly.pdbx_seq_one_letter_code
_entity_poly.pdbx_strand_id
1 'polypeptide(L)'
;MGRLTDWRWLLRPLDRRTIERVDDDLRDEFAFHLDQLAAEYERDGRSADDARRAAAARFGDVETYRRRCARIQLEDRIMLQRVNLALMIVVLVAISALFLHVASNQRAQRQALDAIASRLETLGRAPDLAATAHLRTELDEERRRSAALTAFLETMLSEADPQAMMRNQVRLVEVLEQAAATAETIDAPGSDAVRARILETIDNVRREMQSAEPAAIDPRGSGAQPVVNRSNAGA
;
A
#
# COMPACT_ATOMS: atom_id res chain seq x y z
N MET A 1 -28.21 -7.20 17.57
CA MET A 1 -27.77 -6.33 16.46
C MET A 1 -26.90 -5.15 16.96
N GLY A 2 -25.82 -5.38 17.71
CA GLY A 2 -25.07 -4.29 18.38
C GLY A 2 -23.54 -4.31 18.24
N ARG A 3 -22.97 -5.09 17.31
CA ARG A 3 -21.51 -5.29 17.18
C ARG A 3 -20.87 -4.70 15.92
N LEU A 4 -21.67 -4.11 15.01
CA LEU A 4 -21.17 -3.66 13.69
C LEU A 4 -20.73 -2.19 13.64
N THR A 5 -21.01 -1.38 14.67
CA THR A 5 -20.64 0.06 14.68
C THR A 5 -19.38 0.37 15.46
N ASP A 6 -18.73 -0.60 16.10
CA ASP A 6 -17.52 -0.34 16.88
C ASP A 6 -16.28 -0.29 15.97
N TRP A 7 -16.19 0.73 15.12
CA TRP A 7 -15.06 1.01 14.21
C TRP A 7 -13.67 0.99 14.87
N ARG A 8 -13.62 1.04 16.22
CA ARG A 8 -12.39 0.89 17.01
C ARG A 8 -11.69 -0.45 16.82
N TRP A 9 -12.36 -1.51 16.35
CA TRP A 9 -11.68 -2.78 16.06
C TRP A 9 -10.77 -2.71 14.82
N LEU A 10 -11.08 -1.86 13.83
CA LEU A 10 -10.21 -1.60 12.65
C LEU A 10 -8.96 -0.80 13.01
N LEU A 11 -9.01 -0.04 14.11
CA LEU A 11 -7.87 0.70 14.66
C LEU A 11 -7.14 -0.06 15.76
N ARG A 12 -7.49 -1.32 16.05
CA ARG A 12 -6.67 -2.13 16.95
C ARG A 12 -5.36 -2.44 16.25
N PRO A 13 -4.20 -2.07 16.82
CA PRO A 13 -2.92 -2.48 16.27
C PRO A 13 -2.91 -4.01 16.13
N LEU A 14 -2.58 -4.48 14.93
CA LEU A 14 -2.61 -5.88 14.51
C LEU A 14 -1.64 -6.79 15.29
N ASP A 15 -0.81 -6.22 16.17
CA ASP A 15 -0.07 -6.99 17.15
C ASP A 15 -0.27 -6.38 18.55
N ARG A 16 -0.90 -7.16 19.43
CA ARG A 16 -1.23 -6.78 20.82
C ARG A 16 -0.13 -7.12 21.80
N ARG A 17 1.07 -7.49 21.34
CA ARG A 17 2.21 -7.64 22.24
C ARG A 17 2.43 -6.29 22.93
N THR A 18 2.17 -6.26 24.23
CA THR A 18 2.46 -5.10 25.05
C THR A 18 3.96 -4.86 25.02
N ILE A 19 4.38 -3.63 25.29
CA ILE A 19 5.80 -3.29 25.41
C ILE A 19 6.48 -4.24 26.40
N GLU A 20 5.78 -4.62 27.47
CA GLU A 20 6.26 -5.60 28.46
C GLU A 20 6.57 -6.95 27.83
N ARG A 21 5.71 -7.44 26.94
CA ARG A 21 5.94 -8.74 26.28
C ARG A 21 7.13 -8.70 25.31
N VAL A 22 7.34 -7.58 24.61
CA VAL A 22 8.55 -7.42 23.78
C VAL A 22 9.81 -7.38 24.65
N ASP A 23 9.70 -6.73 25.81
CA ASP A 23 10.78 -6.63 26.79
C ASP A 23 11.15 -7.99 27.41
N ASP A 24 10.14 -8.83 27.69
CA ASP A 24 10.30 -10.20 28.16
C ASP A 24 10.87 -11.12 27.07
N ASP A 25 10.33 -11.07 25.84
CA ASP A 25 10.85 -11.83 24.68
C ASP A 25 12.34 -11.50 24.45
N LEU A 26 12.74 -10.22 24.55
CA LEU A 26 14.13 -9.79 24.44
C LEU A 26 14.99 -10.31 25.60
N ARG A 27 14.47 -10.32 26.84
CA ARG A 27 15.19 -10.82 28.01
C ARG A 27 15.50 -12.31 27.86
N ASP A 28 14.53 -13.09 27.41
CA ASP A 28 14.69 -14.53 27.19
C ASP A 28 15.71 -14.82 26.09
N GLU A 29 15.67 -14.06 24.99
CA GLU A 29 16.65 -14.16 23.89
C GLU A 29 18.07 -13.83 24.39
N PHE A 30 18.26 -12.74 25.15
CA PHE A 30 19.57 -12.38 25.70
C PHE A 30 20.11 -13.43 26.68
N ALA A 31 19.24 -13.99 27.54
CA ALA A 31 19.62 -15.06 28.45
C ALA A 31 20.07 -16.31 27.69
N PHE A 32 19.33 -16.69 26.64
CA PHE A 32 19.68 -17.81 25.77
C PHE A 32 21.07 -17.64 25.13
N HIS A 33 21.37 -16.47 24.56
CA HIS A 33 22.68 -16.21 23.94
C HIS A 33 23.83 -16.18 24.94
N LEU A 34 23.60 -15.66 26.15
CA LEU A 34 24.59 -15.67 27.23
C LEU A 34 24.90 -17.11 27.67
N ASP A 35 23.88 -17.95 27.83
CA ASP A 35 24.03 -19.35 28.19
C ASP A 35 24.73 -20.14 27.08
N GLN A 36 24.38 -19.88 25.82
CA GLN A 36 25.05 -20.48 24.66
C GLN A 36 26.54 -20.15 24.63
N LEU A 37 26.89 -18.88 24.84
CA LEU A 37 28.27 -18.41 24.86
C LEU A 37 29.06 -18.95 26.07
N ALA A 38 28.43 -19.07 27.24
CA ALA A 38 29.03 -19.71 28.40
C ALA A 38 29.31 -21.20 28.11
N ALA A 39 28.36 -21.91 27.51
CA ALA A 39 28.55 -23.31 27.12
C ALA A 39 29.67 -23.51 26.08
N GLU A 40 29.94 -22.53 25.23
CA GLU A 40 31.10 -22.52 24.33
C GLU A 40 32.41 -22.38 25.11
N TYR A 41 32.48 -21.46 26.07
CA TYR A 41 33.67 -21.29 26.92
C TYR A 41 33.96 -22.50 27.82
N GLU A 42 32.93 -23.19 28.30
CA GLU A 42 33.09 -24.46 29.02
C GLU A 42 33.68 -25.54 28.13
N ARG A 43 33.21 -25.64 26.86
CA ARG A 43 33.78 -26.55 25.86
C ARG A 43 35.24 -26.25 25.55
N ASP A 44 35.66 -24.99 25.66
CA ASP A 44 37.06 -24.56 25.53
C ASP A 44 37.89 -24.81 26.81
N GLY A 45 37.33 -25.48 27.82
CA GLY A 45 38.02 -25.91 29.04
C GLY A 45 37.98 -24.91 30.20
N ARG A 46 37.15 -23.86 30.12
CA ARG A 46 36.94 -22.97 31.28
C ARG A 46 36.01 -23.62 32.31
N SER A 47 36.18 -23.24 33.58
CA SER A 47 35.18 -23.59 34.61
C SER A 47 33.85 -22.91 34.29
N ALA A 48 32.72 -23.49 34.74
CA ALA A 48 31.39 -22.92 34.49
C ALA A 48 31.25 -21.47 34.99
N ASP A 49 31.83 -21.16 36.16
CA ASP A 49 31.81 -19.81 36.72
C ASP A 49 32.65 -18.82 35.89
N ASP A 50 33.84 -19.25 35.44
CA ASP A 50 34.69 -18.44 34.56
C ASP A 50 34.05 -18.24 33.18
N ALA A 51 33.38 -19.25 32.66
CA ALA A 51 32.68 -19.22 31.38
C ALA A 51 31.52 -18.23 31.40
N ARG A 52 30.67 -18.25 32.44
CA ARG A 52 29.58 -17.28 32.61
C ARG A 52 30.10 -15.84 32.75
N ARG A 53 31.16 -15.63 33.53
CA ARG A 53 31.80 -14.30 33.65
C ARG A 53 32.38 -13.83 32.31
N ALA A 54 33.04 -14.72 31.58
CA ALA A 54 33.61 -14.40 30.27
C ALA A 54 32.52 -14.09 29.23
N ALA A 55 31.41 -14.85 29.24
CA ALA A 55 30.26 -14.61 28.39
C ALA A 55 29.63 -13.23 28.66
N ALA A 56 29.35 -12.91 29.94
CA ALA A 56 28.82 -11.61 30.33
C ALA A 56 29.76 -10.46 29.96
N ALA A 57 31.07 -10.61 30.21
CA ALA A 57 32.07 -9.60 29.86
C ALA A 57 32.18 -9.37 28.34
N ARG A 58 32.05 -10.43 27.53
CA ARG A 58 32.07 -10.35 26.07
C ARG A 58 30.80 -9.71 25.51
N PHE A 59 29.65 -10.02 26.09
CA PHE A 59 28.37 -9.46 25.67
C PHE A 59 28.26 -7.96 25.99
N GLY A 60 28.90 -7.52 27.08
CA GLY A 60 28.94 -6.12 27.50
C GLY A 60 27.69 -5.71 28.28
N ASP A 61 27.28 -4.45 28.15
CA ASP A 61 26.10 -3.91 28.83
C ASP A 61 24.80 -4.36 28.15
N VAL A 62 24.33 -5.56 28.53
CA VAL A 62 23.09 -6.19 28.05
C VAL A 62 21.90 -5.23 28.16
N GLU A 63 21.82 -4.45 29.23
CA GLU A 63 20.68 -3.57 29.49
C GLU A 63 20.62 -2.39 28.51
N THR A 64 21.78 -1.87 28.11
CA THR A 64 21.86 -0.83 27.09
C THR A 64 21.51 -1.37 25.70
N TYR A 65 21.96 -2.56 25.34
CA TYR A 65 21.57 -3.19 24.07
C TYR A 65 20.08 -3.51 24.02
N ARG A 66 19.52 -4.05 25.10
CA ARG A 66 18.10 -4.37 25.24
C ARG A 66 17.22 -3.14 25.02
N ARG A 67 17.51 -2.02 25.70
CA ARG A 67 16.77 -0.76 25.51
C ARG A 67 16.86 -0.24 24.08
N ARG A 68 18.02 -0.40 23.43
CA ARG A 68 18.21 0.02 22.02
C ARG A 68 17.41 -0.86 21.06
N CYS A 69 17.44 -2.18 21.23
CA CYS A 69 16.66 -3.13 20.42
C CYS A 69 15.16 -2.90 20.60
N ALA A 70 14.70 -2.71 21.84
CA ALA A 70 13.30 -2.37 22.10
C ALA A 70 12.88 -1.09 21.37
N ARG A 71 13.72 -0.04 21.42
CA ARG A 71 13.45 1.22 20.71
C ARG A 71 13.36 1.01 19.18
N ILE A 72 14.30 0.29 18.58
CA ILE A 72 14.30 0.03 17.14
C ILE A 72 13.04 -0.74 16.73
N GLN A 73 12.69 -1.81 17.45
CA GLN A 73 11.46 -2.58 17.17
C GLN A 73 10.19 -1.73 17.32
N LEU A 74 10.16 -0.78 18.26
CA LEU A 74 9.06 0.16 18.41
C LEU A 74 9.00 1.20 17.28
N GLU A 75 10.16 1.72 16.85
CA GLU A 75 10.26 2.72 15.78
C GLU A 75 9.78 2.16 14.43
N ASP A 76 10.21 0.96 14.06
CA ASP A 76 9.80 0.31 12.81
C ASP A 76 8.28 0.10 12.74
N ARG A 77 7.67 -0.28 13.87
CA ARG A 77 6.21 -0.46 13.96
C ARG A 77 5.45 0.83 13.79
N ILE A 78 5.92 1.92 14.40
CA ILE A 78 5.28 3.24 14.28
C ILE A 78 5.35 3.70 12.81
N MET A 79 6.48 3.45 12.13
CA MET A 79 6.63 3.82 10.73
C MET A 79 5.66 3.05 9.83
N LEU A 80 5.55 1.73 9.98
CA LEU A 80 4.61 0.90 9.22
C LEU A 80 3.15 1.31 9.46
N GLN A 81 2.80 1.62 10.71
CA GLN A 81 1.44 2.06 11.05
C GLN A 81 1.08 3.40 10.39
N ARG A 82 2.04 4.33 10.28
CA ARG A 82 1.85 5.60 9.57
C ARG A 82 1.61 5.40 8.07
N VAL A 83 2.39 4.52 7.44
CA VAL A 83 2.23 4.19 6.01
C VAL A 83 0.86 3.55 5.76
N ASN A 84 0.47 2.56 6.58
CA ASN A 84 -0.83 1.91 6.43
C ASN A 84 -2.00 2.88 6.66
N LEU A 85 -1.88 3.81 7.62
CA LEU A 85 -2.88 4.84 7.85
C LEU A 85 -2.99 5.79 6.64
N ALA A 86 -1.87 6.24 6.08
CA ALA A 86 -1.86 7.08 4.89
C ALA A 86 -2.56 6.37 3.71
N LEU A 87 -2.21 5.10 3.46
CA LEU A 87 -2.83 4.29 2.41
C LEU A 87 -4.35 4.15 2.61
N MET A 88 -4.80 3.90 3.84
CA MET A 88 -6.23 3.84 4.17
C MET A 88 -6.97 5.15 3.89
N ILE A 89 -6.33 6.30 4.18
CA ILE A 89 -6.90 7.61 3.88
C ILE A 89 -7.03 7.79 2.36
N VAL A 90 -5.99 7.46 1.59
CA VAL A 90 -5.99 7.56 0.12
C VAL A 90 -7.10 6.71 -0.48
N VAL A 91 -7.23 5.44 -0.04
CA VAL A 91 -8.31 4.55 -0.50
C VAL A 91 -9.69 5.12 -0.16
N LEU A 92 -9.88 5.66 1.04
CA LEU A 92 -11.15 6.25 1.46
C LEU A 92 -11.52 7.48 0.61
N VAL A 93 -10.55 8.34 0.30
CA VAL A 93 -10.73 9.50 -0.58
C VAL A 93 -11.08 9.04 -2.00
N ALA A 94 -10.40 8.03 -2.54
CA ALA A 94 -10.68 7.48 -3.85
C ALA A 94 -12.10 6.90 -3.96
N ILE A 95 -12.53 6.11 -2.96
CA ILE A 95 -13.90 5.56 -2.90
C ILE A 95 -14.93 6.69 -2.82
N SER A 96 -14.67 7.72 -2.02
CA SER A 96 -15.56 8.88 -1.88
C SER A 96 -15.69 9.66 -3.17
N ALA A 97 -14.58 9.89 -3.88
CA ALA A 97 -14.57 10.53 -5.19
C ALA A 97 -15.35 9.71 -6.23
N LEU A 98 -15.15 8.39 -6.25
CA LEU A 98 -15.91 7.47 -7.12
C LEU A 98 -17.42 7.55 -6.83
N PHE A 99 -17.81 7.57 -5.57
CA PHE A 99 -19.22 7.69 -5.18
C PHE A 99 -19.85 8.99 -5.66
N LEU A 100 -19.15 10.12 -5.51
CA LEU A 100 -19.59 11.41 -6.03
C LEU A 100 -19.73 11.40 -7.56
N HIS A 101 -18.78 10.77 -8.25
CA HIS A 101 -18.80 10.64 -9.71
C HIS A 101 -19.99 9.79 -10.20
N VAL A 102 -20.27 8.66 -9.54
CA VAL A 102 -21.45 7.85 -9.85
C VAL A 102 -22.73 8.64 -9.59
N ALA A 103 -22.81 9.39 -8.49
CA ALA A 103 -23.98 10.21 -8.18
C ALA A 103 -24.19 11.35 -9.19
N SER A 104 -23.13 11.99 -9.70
CA SER A 104 -23.24 12.99 -10.76
C SER A 104 -23.68 12.37 -12.07
N ASN A 105 -23.13 11.21 -12.44
CA ASN A 105 -23.48 10.53 -13.68
C ASN A 105 -24.92 10.04 -13.67
N GLN A 106 -25.43 9.54 -12.54
CA GLN A 106 -26.84 9.15 -12.40
C GLN A 106 -27.79 10.33 -12.62
N ARG A 107 -27.42 11.54 -12.17
CA ARG A 107 -28.23 12.75 -12.42
C ARG A 107 -28.26 13.11 -13.90
N ALA A 108 -27.11 13.08 -14.57
CA ALA A 108 -27.02 13.33 -16.00
C ALA A 108 -27.80 12.28 -16.82
N GLN A 109 -27.70 10.99 -16.46
CA GLN A 109 -28.46 9.91 -17.11
C GLN A 109 -29.97 10.07 -16.94
N ARG A 110 -30.45 10.49 -15.75
CA ARG A 110 -31.88 10.78 -15.56
C ARG A 110 -32.35 11.90 -16.47
N GLN A 111 -31.60 12.99 -16.55
CA GLN A 111 -31.92 14.11 -17.44
C GLN A 111 -31.93 13.69 -18.92
N ALA A 112 -30.97 12.84 -19.33
CA ALA A 112 -30.92 12.31 -20.68
C ALA A 112 -32.13 11.40 -20.98
N LEU A 113 -32.54 10.55 -20.03
CA LEU A 113 -33.73 9.71 -20.17
C LEU A 113 -35.02 10.54 -20.26
N ASP A 114 -35.16 11.59 -19.44
CA ASP A 114 -36.31 12.50 -19.50
C ASP A 114 -36.36 13.27 -20.84
N ALA A 115 -35.20 13.70 -21.35
CA ALA A 115 -35.08 14.32 -22.66
C ALA A 115 -35.40 13.35 -23.81
N ILE A 116 -35.00 12.09 -23.72
CA ILE A 116 -35.36 11.06 -24.70
C ILE A 116 -36.85 10.75 -24.61
N ALA A 117 -37.41 10.63 -23.40
CA ALA A 117 -38.83 10.36 -23.21
C ALA A 117 -39.70 11.46 -23.83
N SER A 118 -39.36 12.73 -23.60
CA SER A 118 -40.06 13.86 -24.24
C SER A 118 -39.90 13.86 -25.77
N ARG A 119 -38.72 13.53 -26.31
CA ARG A 119 -38.53 13.36 -27.76
C ARG A 119 -39.30 12.17 -28.34
N LEU A 120 -39.45 11.08 -27.59
CA LEU A 120 -40.27 9.95 -27.98
C LEU A 120 -41.76 10.27 -27.89
N GLU A 121 -42.19 11.20 -27.03
CA GLU A 121 -43.57 11.67 -27.02
C GLU A 121 -43.87 12.59 -28.23
N THR A 122 -42.88 13.37 -28.68
CA THR A 122 -43.01 14.15 -29.91
C THR A 122 -42.93 13.27 -31.17
N LEU A 123 -42.02 12.29 -31.20
CA LEU A 123 -41.87 11.32 -32.29
C LEU A 123 -42.87 10.16 -32.24
N GLY A 124 -43.52 9.89 -31.12
CA GLY A 124 -44.67 8.97 -31.04
C GLY A 124 -45.84 9.46 -31.91
N ARG A 125 -45.78 10.72 -32.35
CA ARG A 125 -46.64 11.28 -33.39
C ARG A 125 -46.11 11.10 -34.84
N ALA A 126 -44.89 10.63 -35.04
CA ALA A 126 -44.26 10.34 -36.33
C ALA A 126 -43.25 9.18 -36.23
N PRO A 127 -43.60 7.95 -36.65
CA PRO A 127 -42.74 6.78 -36.46
C PRO A 127 -41.56 6.80 -37.43
N ASP A 128 -40.36 7.11 -36.93
CA ASP A 128 -39.11 6.93 -37.67
C ASP A 128 -38.25 5.81 -37.03
N LEU A 129 -38.35 4.62 -37.63
CA LEU A 129 -37.72 3.39 -37.15
C LEU A 129 -36.18 3.40 -37.33
N ALA A 130 -35.64 4.22 -38.24
CA ALA A 130 -34.22 4.20 -38.58
C ALA A 130 -33.34 4.79 -37.46
N ALA A 131 -33.80 5.84 -36.78
CA ALA A 131 -33.07 6.48 -35.68
C ALA A 131 -32.88 5.55 -34.47
N THR A 132 -33.81 4.61 -34.25
CA THR A 132 -33.73 3.67 -33.11
C THR A 132 -32.67 2.57 -33.28
N ALA A 133 -32.29 2.24 -34.51
CA ALA A 133 -31.29 1.20 -34.78
C ALA A 133 -29.86 1.67 -34.42
N HIS A 134 -29.52 2.92 -34.74
CA HIS A 134 -28.18 3.48 -34.49
C HIS A 134 -27.89 3.67 -32.99
N LEU A 135 -28.89 4.03 -32.20
CA LEU A 135 -28.74 4.17 -30.75
C LEU A 135 -28.48 2.82 -30.04
N ARG A 136 -28.99 1.71 -30.59
CA ARG A 136 -28.75 0.38 -30.04
C ARG A 136 -27.30 -0.08 -30.25
N THR A 137 -26.73 0.19 -31.43
CA THR A 137 -25.35 -0.20 -31.72
C THR A 137 -24.35 0.55 -30.86
N GLU A 138 -24.58 1.84 -30.60
CA GLU A 138 -23.71 2.67 -29.76
C GLU A 138 -23.77 2.23 -28.28
N LEU A 139 -24.96 1.91 -27.78
CA LEU A 139 -25.14 1.41 -26.40
C LEU A 139 -24.47 0.04 -26.19
N ASP A 140 -24.51 -0.85 -27.18
CA ASP A 140 -23.87 -2.16 -27.11
C ASP A 140 -22.34 -2.06 -27.14
N GLU A 141 -21.78 -1.08 -27.86
CA GLU A 141 -20.34 -0.84 -27.87
C GLU A 141 -19.82 -0.36 -26.51
N GLU A 142 -20.53 0.58 -25.88
CA GLU A 142 -20.17 1.07 -24.54
C GLU A 142 -20.27 -0.04 -23.47
N ARG A 143 -21.28 -0.92 -23.56
CA ARG A 143 -21.37 -2.10 -22.68
C ARG A 143 -20.19 -3.06 -22.84
N ARG A 144 -19.70 -3.28 -24.07
CA ARG A 144 -18.51 -4.12 -24.30
C ARG A 144 -17.26 -3.48 -23.70
N ARG A 145 -17.10 -2.16 -23.82
CA ARG A 145 -15.98 -1.42 -23.21
C ARG A 145 -16.00 -1.53 -21.69
N SER A 146 -17.16 -1.31 -21.06
CA SER A 146 -17.26 -1.40 -19.61
C SER A 146 -16.97 -2.81 -19.09
N ALA A 147 -17.48 -3.84 -19.77
CA ALA A 147 -17.24 -5.24 -19.39
C ALA A 147 -15.76 -5.62 -19.49
N ALA A 148 -15.05 -5.18 -20.54
CA ALA A 148 -13.62 -5.41 -20.70
C ALA A 148 -12.80 -4.76 -19.57
N LEU A 149 -13.18 -3.56 -19.15
CA LEU A 149 -12.50 -2.81 -18.09
C LEU A 149 -12.69 -3.47 -16.71
N THR A 150 -13.91 -3.96 -16.42
CA THR A 150 -14.18 -4.72 -15.20
C THR A 150 -13.36 -6.01 -15.15
N ALA A 151 -13.32 -6.79 -16.24
CA ALA A 151 -12.53 -8.03 -16.30
C ALA A 151 -11.03 -7.78 -16.10
N PHE A 152 -10.51 -6.66 -16.62
CA PHE A 152 -9.11 -6.26 -16.40
C PHE A 152 -8.81 -5.94 -14.93
N LEU A 153 -9.68 -5.16 -14.26
CA LEU A 153 -9.51 -4.82 -12.85
C LEU A 153 -9.61 -6.05 -11.95
N GLU A 154 -10.52 -6.97 -12.25
CA GLU A 154 -10.67 -8.23 -11.52
C GLU A 154 -9.41 -9.10 -11.68
N THR A 155 -8.82 -9.14 -12.87
CA THR A 155 -7.54 -9.83 -13.12
C THR A 155 -6.42 -9.22 -12.29
N MET A 156 -6.28 -7.88 -12.27
CA MET A 156 -5.26 -7.17 -11.49
C MET A 156 -5.39 -7.40 -9.98
N LEU A 157 -6.62 -7.47 -9.45
CA LEU A 157 -6.86 -7.65 -8.02
C LEU A 157 -6.68 -9.11 -7.55
N SER A 158 -6.78 -10.09 -8.46
CA SER A 158 -6.65 -11.51 -8.10
C SER A 158 -5.20 -12.02 -8.04
N GLU A 159 -4.25 -11.34 -8.69
CA GLU A 159 -2.84 -11.74 -8.70
C GLU A 159 -2.11 -11.30 -7.42
N ALA A 160 -1.90 -12.24 -6.50
CA ALA A 160 -1.16 -12.02 -5.24
C ALA A 160 0.38 -12.12 -5.40
N ASP A 161 0.90 -12.22 -6.63
CA ASP A 161 2.33 -12.33 -6.91
C ASP A 161 3.00 -10.93 -6.89
N PRO A 162 4.01 -10.68 -6.03
CA PRO A 162 4.75 -9.42 -5.97
C PRO A 162 5.37 -9.01 -7.32
N GLN A 163 5.81 -9.96 -8.14
CA GLN A 163 6.36 -9.64 -9.47
C GLN A 163 5.26 -9.26 -10.48
N ALA A 164 4.10 -9.90 -10.39
CA ALA A 164 2.92 -9.48 -11.14
C ALA A 164 2.48 -8.08 -10.73
N MET A 165 2.51 -7.75 -9.43
CA MET A 165 2.19 -6.42 -8.92
C MET A 165 3.10 -5.33 -9.50
N MET A 166 4.39 -5.60 -9.68
CA MET A 166 5.33 -4.63 -10.26
C MET A 166 5.13 -4.45 -11.78
N ARG A 167 4.79 -5.53 -12.51
CA ARG A 167 4.37 -5.41 -13.93
C ARG A 167 3.03 -4.67 -14.07
N ASN A 168 2.13 -4.89 -13.12
CA ASN A 168 0.84 -4.22 -13.06
C ASN A 168 0.98 -2.73 -12.69
N GLN A 169 1.99 -2.34 -11.91
CA GLN A 169 2.34 -0.93 -11.70
C GLN A 169 2.72 -0.22 -13.00
N VAL A 170 3.57 -0.84 -13.83
CA VAL A 170 3.95 -0.26 -15.14
C VAL A 170 2.73 -0.09 -16.04
N ARG A 171 1.86 -1.11 -16.12
CA ARG A 171 0.60 -1.03 -16.87
C ARG A 171 -0.37 0.00 -16.31
N LEU A 172 -0.41 0.19 -14.99
CA LEU A 172 -1.27 1.20 -14.36
C LEU A 172 -0.84 2.61 -14.78
N VAL A 173 0.47 2.87 -14.88
CA VAL A 173 0.98 4.15 -15.37
C VAL A 173 0.54 4.39 -16.82
N GLU A 174 0.67 3.39 -17.71
CA GLU A 174 0.18 3.49 -19.09
C GLU A 174 -1.32 3.79 -19.17
N VAL A 175 -2.13 3.10 -18.35
CA VAL A 175 -3.58 3.32 -18.29
C VAL A 175 -3.91 4.74 -17.79
N LEU A 176 -3.17 5.25 -16.80
CA LEU A 176 -3.36 6.61 -16.30
C LEU A 176 -2.96 7.66 -17.35
N GLU A 177 -1.90 7.43 -18.11
CA GLU A 177 -1.50 8.31 -19.21
C GLU A 177 -2.54 8.32 -20.34
N GLN A 178 -3.06 7.15 -20.69
CA GLN A 178 -4.13 7.04 -21.69
C GLN A 178 -5.43 7.69 -21.21
N ALA A 179 -5.76 7.59 -19.92
CA ALA A 179 -6.88 8.29 -19.31
C ALA A 179 -6.68 9.81 -19.30
N ALA A 180 -5.46 10.30 -19.02
CA ALA A 180 -5.12 11.73 -19.10
C ALA A 180 -5.30 12.27 -20.52
N ALA A 181 -4.74 11.58 -21.52
CA ALA A 181 -4.89 11.93 -22.93
C ALA A 181 -6.37 11.96 -23.37
N THR A 182 -7.16 10.99 -22.89
CA THR A 182 -8.60 10.95 -23.17
C THR A 182 -9.32 12.13 -22.52
N ALA A 183 -9.00 12.45 -21.25
CA ALA A 183 -9.59 13.58 -20.54
C ALA A 183 -9.29 14.94 -21.22
N GLU A 184 -8.14 15.07 -21.87
CA GLU A 184 -7.79 16.25 -22.67
C GLU A 184 -8.64 16.43 -23.94
N THR A 185 -9.23 15.36 -24.45
CA THR A 185 -10.12 15.40 -25.63
C THR A 185 -11.58 15.70 -25.31
N ILE A 186 -11.96 15.72 -24.01
CA ILE A 186 -13.35 15.97 -23.59
C ILE A 186 -13.67 17.47 -23.71
N ASP A 187 -14.22 17.89 -24.85
CA ASP A 187 -14.69 19.26 -25.08
C ASP A 187 -16.20 19.35 -24.79
N ALA A 188 -16.57 19.34 -23.50
CA ALA A 188 -17.96 19.47 -23.07
C ALA A 188 -18.14 20.74 -22.23
N PRO A 189 -19.25 21.49 -22.37
CA PRO A 189 -19.51 22.67 -21.54
C PRO A 189 -19.46 22.32 -20.04
N GLY A 190 -18.52 22.93 -19.30
CA GLY A 190 -18.33 22.69 -17.86
C GLY A 190 -17.43 21.50 -17.51
N SER A 191 -16.78 20.85 -18.50
CA SER A 191 -15.83 19.75 -18.23
C SER A 191 -14.51 20.21 -17.62
N ASP A 192 -14.19 21.50 -17.64
CA ASP A 192 -12.90 22.03 -17.15
C ASP A 192 -12.62 21.68 -15.69
N ALA A 193 -13.64 21.79 -14.83
CA ALA A 193 -13.51 21.44 -13.41
C ALA A 193 -13.29 19.93 -13.20
N VAL A 194 -13.92 19.10 -14.03
CA VAL A 194 -13.78 17.64 -13.99
C VAL A 194 -12.40 17.23 -14.53
N ARG A 195 -11.98 17.83 -15.66
CA ARG A 195 -10.67 17.64 -16.28
C ARG A 195 -9.55 18.02 -15.32
N ALA A 196 -9.62 19.20 -14.72
CA ALA A 196 -8.63 19.66 -13.74
C ALA A 196 -8.49 18.69 -12.56
N ARG A 197 -9.62 18.15 -12.07
CA ARG A 197 -9.62 17.22 -10.94
C ARG A 197 -9.11 15.82 -11.30
N ILE A 198 -9.37 15.35 -12.53
CA ILE A 198 -8.81 14.10 -13.05
C ILE A 198 -7.29 14.24 -13.16
N LEU A 199 -6.80 15.32 -13.79
CA LEU A 199 -5.36 15.56 -13.95
C LEU A 199 -4.65 15.72 -12.60
N GLU A 200 -5.24 16.45 -11.65
CA GLU A 200 -4.71 16.58 -10.28
C GLU A 200 -4.61 15.22 -9.58
N THR A 201 -5.62 14.36 -9.76
CA THR A 201 -5.62 13.01 -9.17
C THR A 201 -4.50 12.14 -9.77
N ILE A 202 -4.33 12.19 -11.09
CA ILE A 202 -3.27 11.45 -11.79
C ILE A 202 -1.89 11.91 -11.31
N ASP A 203 -1.67 13.22 -11.16
CA ASP A 203 -0.39 13.76 -10.69
C ASP A 203 -0.10 13.44 -9.22
N ASN A 204 -1.13 13.40 -8.36
CA ASN A 204 -0.97 12.95 -6.98
C ASN A 204 -0.51 11.48 -6.92
N VAL A 205 -1.16 10.59 -7.69
CA VAL A 205 -0.79 9.17 -7.77
C VAL A 205 0.63 9.01 -8.30
N ARG A 206 1.01 9.77 -9.34
CA ARG A 206 2.38 9.77 -9.89
C ARG A 206 3.41 10.17 -8.83
N ARG A 207 3.16 11.23 -8.07
CA ARG A 207 4.08 11.69 -6.99
C ARG A 207 4.23 10.67 -5.88
N GLU A 208 3.15 10.00 -5.47
CA GLU A 208 3.22 8.93 -4.47
C GLU A 208 4.00 7.72 -4.98
N MET A 209 3.80 7.32 -6.24
CA MET A 209 4.57 6.21 -6.83
C MET A 209 6.07 6.52 -6.90
N GLN A 210 6.44 7.76 -7.25
CA GLN A 210 7.84 8.20 -7.29
C GLN A 210 8.48 8.31 -5.90
N SER A 211 7.71 8.69 -4.87
CA SER A 211 8.25 8.76 -3.50
C SER A 211 8.35 7.40 -2.82
N ALA A 212 7.57 6.42 -3.28
CA ALA A 212 7.64 5.03 -2.83
C ALA A 212 8.80 4.24 -3.48
N GLU A 213 9.48 4.80 -4.49
CA GLU A 213 10.67 4.18 -5.04
C GLU A 213 11.73 4.11 -3.94
N PRO A 214 12.08 2.89 -3.47
CA PRO A 214 12.93 2.74 -2.30
C PRO A 214 14.25 3.43 -2.60
N ALA A 215 14.59 4.45 -1.80
CA ALA A 215 15.82 5.22 -1.90
C ALA A 215 16.94 4.22 -2.20
N ALA A 216 17.45 4.28 -3.44
CA ALA A 216 18.29 3.23 -4.02
C ALA A 216 19.30 2.82 -2.96
N ILE A 217 19.19 1.59 -2.47
CA ILE A 217 20.04 1.06 -1.41
C ILE A 217 21.46 1.31 -1.87
N ASP A 218 22.14 2.30 -1.28
CA ASP A 218 23.48 2.67 -1.67
C ASP A 218 24.34 1.42 -1.48
N PRO A 219 24.78 0.75 -2.56
CA PRO A 219 25.52 -0.49 -2.43
C PRO A 219 26.90 -0.25 -1.79
N ARG A 220 27.28 1.02 -1.55
CA ARG A 220 28.54 1.42 -0.92
C ARG A 220 28.42 1.68 0.57
N GLY A 221 27.21 1.67 1.16
CA GLY A 221 26.96 1.96 2.57
C GLY A 221 27.25 0.80 3.54
N SER A 222 27.29 -0.45 3.07
CA SER A 222 27.75 -1.59 3.89
C SER A 222 29.27 -1.70 3.90
N GLY A 223 29.94 -0.59 4.20
CA GLY A 223 31.33 -0.56 4.62
C GLY A 223 31.47 -1.18 6.01
N ALA A 224 31.23 -2.50 6.12
CA ALA A 224 31.79 -3.28 7.20
C ALA A 224 33.31 -3.13 7.06
N GLN A 225 33.89 -2.20 7.80
CA GLN A 225 35.34 -2.13 7.90
C GLN A 225 35.81 -3.51 8.38
N PRO A 226 36.77 -4.14 7.69
CA PRO A 226 37.35 -5.38 8.16
C PRO A 226 37.90 -5.10 9.56
N VAL A 227 37.37 -5.81 10.56
CA VAL A 227 37.93 -5.83 11.91
C VAL A 227 39.33 -6.43 11.78
N VAL A 228 40.33 -5.58 11.62
CA VAL A 228 41.74 -5.97 11.64
C VAL A 228 42.04 -6.42 13.05
N ASN A 229 41.98 -7.72 13.26
CA ASN A 229 42.31 -8.38 14.51
C ASN A 229 43.82 -8.23 14.77
N ARG A 230 44.22 -7.17 15.49
CA ARG A 230 45.59 -6.99 15.99
C ARG A 230 45.79 -7.91 17.20
N SER A 231 46.11 -9.16 16.94
CA SER A 231 46.63 -10.08 17.95
C SER A 231 47.84 -10.81 17.37
N ASN A 232 48.91 -10.84 18.17
CA ASN A 232 50.19 -11.55 17.97
C ASN A 232 51.29 -10.89 17.13
N ALA A 233 52.04 -10.01 17.78
CA ALA A 233 53.49 -9.98 17.63
C ALA A 233 54.11 -9.71 19.01
N GLY A 234 54.52 -10.79 19.68
CA GLY A 234 55.12 -10.77 21.01
C GLY A 234 55.68 -12.15 21.34
N ALA A 235 56.82 -12.46 20.74
CA ALA A 235 57.75 -13.52 21.13
C ALA A 235 59.17 -13.02 20.85
#